data_AF-A0A926GWI8-F1
#
_entry.id   AF-A0A926GWI8-F1
#
_cell.length_a   1.000
_cell.length_b   1.000
_cell.length_c   1.000
_cell.angle_alpha   90.00
_cell.angle_beta   90.00
_cell.angle_gamma   90.00
#
_symmetry.space_group_name_H-M   'P 1'
#
loop_
_entity.id
_entity.type
_entity.pdbx_description
1 polymer ?
#
loop_
_entity_poly.entity_id
_entity_poly.type
_entity_poly.pdbx_seq_one_letter_code
_entity_poly.pdbx_strand_id
1 'polypeptide(L)'
;QEMNSTAQDANGFVRAKSKSGDASAPPAATIAIKPWTPDAPYLKKMAGSKTAEAAYAVYLAEREPWAQTPAYYFDCAEALHRRGDTALAVRVLTGIADLRLEDAALLRIVAHRLMQWNHAADAVPLFEQIAVLRPEEPQSFRDLALALARRGDGAAKTNPVAAVADYNRALVLLNDVATKRWQRFQSISDLAITEANRVIARAKRLPNGAAGKLVVPLDSRLVQNLDCDLRVVMTWDSDNSDMDLHVKEPTGEECFYSHNRTAIGGHLSDDFTQGYGPEDYFVRRGVKGKYTITTNYFASREQKITGGTTVQATVYTDWGRPTERTQSLSLRMTTGKETVTIGDVTLGAKPGR
;
A
#
# COMPACT_ATOMS: atom_id res chain seq x y z
N GLN A 1 -5.35 63.42 18.24
CA GLN A 1 -6.12 63.66 19.46
C GLN A 1 -7.10 62.52 19.58
N GLU A 2 -7.13 61.87 20.76
CA GLU A 2 -8.08 60.81 21.15
C GLU A 2 -7.99 59.50 20.35
N MET A 3 -7.98 58.29 20.90
CA MET A 3 -8.20 57.75 22.24
C MET A 3 -7.40 56.43 22.34
N ASN A 4 -6.82 56.11 23.48
CA ASN A 4 -6.80 54.73 23.96
C ASN A 4 -6.64 54.72 25.48
N SER A 5 -7.73 54.38 26.16
CA SER A 5 -7.76 54.20 27.61
C SER A 5 -7.02 52.91 27.97
N THR A 6 -6.08 53.06 28.89
CA THR A 6 -5.50 51.96 29.64
C THR A 6 -6.25 51.84 30.95
N ALA A 7 -6.65 50.64 31.34
CA ALA A 7 -6.94 50.30 32.73
C ALA A 7 -5.98 49.20 33.17
N GLN A 8 -4.98 49.65 33.94
CA GLN A 8 -4.16 48.93 34.93
C GLN A 8 -5.03 48.16 35.93
N ASP A 9 -4.58 47.27 36.82
CA ASP A 9 -3.36 46.55 37.19
C ASP A 9 -3.82 45.63 38.35
N ALA A 10 -3.09 44.56 38.69
CA ALA A 10 -2.96 44.16 40.10
C ALA A 10 -1.79 43.20 40.33
N ASN A 11 -0.81 43.70 41.08
CA ASN A 11 0.17 42.98 41.90
C ASN A 11 1.33 42.25 41.22
N GLY A 12 2.47 42.95 41.21
CA GLY A 12 3.76 42.46 40.70
C GLY A 12 4.44 41.39 41.55
N PHE A 13 5.37 40.68 40.90
CA PHE A 13 6.70 40.34 41.39
C PHE A 13 7.57 39.85 40.21
N VAL A 14 8.88 39.85 40.44
CA VAL A 14 10.01 39.83 39.51
C VAL A 14 10.15 38.56 38.63
N ARG A 15 10.70 38.77 37.43
CA ARG A 15 11.28 37.80 36.48
C ARG A 15 11.96 36.58 37.14
N ALA A 16 11.60 35.38 36.68
CA ALA A 16 12.52 34.25 36.58
C ALA A 16 12.38 33.60 35.19
N LYS A 17 13.48 33.55 34.43
CA LYS A 17 13.57 32.86 33.14
C LYS A 17 13.43 31.35 33.37
N SER A 18 12.28 30.75 33.05
CA SER A 18 12.21 29.31 32.79
C SER A 18 12.43 29.08 31.29
N LYS A 19 13.57 28.48 30.94
CA LYS A 19 13.75 27.82 29.64
C LYS A 19 12.76 26.66 29.56
N SER A 20 11.58 26.88 29.00
CA SER A 20 10.79 25.78 28.45
C SER A 20 11.36 25.47 27.06
N GLY A 21 12.24 24.47 27.02
CA GLY A 21 12.59 23.83 25.76
C GLY A 21 11.31 23.23 25.21
N ASP A 22 10.81 23.83 24.14
CA ASP A 22 9.71 23.32 23.36
C ASP A 22 10.18 22.00 22.75
N ALA A 23 9.79 20.88 23.38
CA ALA A 23 10.08 19.55 22.89
C ALA A 23 9.16 19.32 21.68
N SER A 24 9.60 19.81 20.52
CA SER A 24 9.00 19.48 19.23
C SER A 24 8.86 17.97 19.14
N ALA A 25 7.63 17.49 18.90
CA ALA A 25 7.36 16.08 18.63
C ALA A 25 8.38 15.58 17.59
N PRO A 26 9.01 14.40 17.80
CA PRO A 26 10.04 13.92 16.90
C PRO A 26 9.48 13.80 15.47
N PRO A 27 10.31 14.07 14.45
CA PRO A 27 9.85 14.06 13.07
C PRO A 27 9.26 12.70 12.73
N ALA A 28 8.00 12.72 12.27
CA ALA A 28 7.32 11.54 11.76
C ALA A 28 8.12 10.94 10.60
N ALA A 29 8.05 9.61 10.44
CA ALA A 29 8.78 8.93 9.39
C ALA A 29 8.43 9.50 8.00
N THR A 30 9.46 9.74 7.18
CA THR A 30 9.33 10.24 5.81
C THR A 30 9.62 9.11 4.83
N ILE A 31 8.83 9.03 3.77
CA ILE A 31 8.93 8.01 2.72
C ILE A 31 9.15 8.74 1.39
N ALA A 32 10.28 8.47 0.72
CA ALA A 32 10.62 9.02 -0.59
C ALA A 32 10.65 7.89 -1.62
N ILE A 33 9.93 8.05 -2.73
CA ILE A 33 9.72 7.01 -3.74
C ILE A 33 9.93 7.57 -5.16
N LYS A 34 10.51 6.77 -6.06
CA LYS A 34 10.77 7.13 -7.47
C LYS A 34 9.53 6.92 -8.37
N PRO A 35 9.01 7.96 -9.08
CA PRO A 35 7.85 7.82 -9.99
C PRO A 35 8.20 7.17 -11.35
N TRP A 36 7.21 6.49 -11.96
CA TRP A 36 7.27 6.01 -13.36
C TRP A 36 6.86 7.11 -14.37
N THR A 37 7.56 7.20 -15.50
CA THR A 37 7.29 8.16 -16.59
C THR A 37 7.55 7.51 -17.97
N PRO A 38 6.51 7.07 -18.70
CA PRO A 38 6.67 6.52 -20.04
C PRO A 38 6.89 7.61 -21.11
N ASP A 39 7.67 7.31 -22.15
CA ASP A 39 7.83 8.18 -23.33
C ASP A 39 6.81 7.80 -24.42
N ALA A 40 5.57 8.29 -24.29
CA ALA A 40 4.48 8.02 -25.22
C ALA A 40 3.95 9.30 -25.91
N PRO A 41 3.59 9.26 -27.20
CA PRO A 41 3.18 10.46 -27.95
C PRO A 41 1.89 11.08 -27.43
N TYR A 42 0.91 10.27 -26.99
CA TYR A 42 -0.34 10.77 -26.40
C TYR A 42 -0.12 11.48 -25.06
N LEU A 43 0.89 11.06 -24.26
CA LEU A 43 1.23 11.74 -23.01
C LEU A 43 1.83 13.13 -23.23
N LYS A 44 2.63 13.30 -24.29
CA LYS A 44 3.16 14.63 -24.66
C LYS A 44 2.02 15.60 -24.99
N LYS A 45 1.00 15.13 -25.71
CA LYS A 45 -0.21 15.92 -26.00
C LYS A 45 -0.99 16.24 -24.73
N MET A 46 -1.21 15.25 -23.86
CA MET A 46 -1.89 15.47 -22.57
C MET A 46 -1.11 16.40 -21.64
N ALA A 47 0.23 16.37 -21.65
CA ALA A 47 1.07 17.27 -20.87
C ALA A 47 0.90 18.74 -21.28
N GLY A 48 0.63 19.00 -22.56
CA GLY A 48 0.33 20.34 -23.08
C GLY A 48 -1.02 20.92 -22.62
N SER A 49 -1.92 20.10 -22.07
CA SER A 49 -3.23 20.56 -21.60
C SER A 49 -3.12 21.37 -20.31
N LYS A 50 -3.90 22.46 -20.22
CA LYS A 50 -3.93 23.35 -19.04
C LYS A 50 -4.77 22.80 -17.89
N THR A 51 -5.80 22.02 -18.18
CA THR A 51 -6.71 21.43 -17.18
C THR A 51 -6.82 19.92 -17.34
N ALA A 52 -7.37 19.25 -16.32
CA ALA A 52 -7.61 17.81 -16.38
C ALA A 52 -8.65 17.45 -17.45
N GLU A 53 -9.68 18.28 -17.63
CA GLU A 53 -10.73 18.10 -18.64
C GLU A 53 -10.15 18.22 -20.05
N ALA A 54 -9.26 19.19 -20.28
CA ALA A 54 -8.55 19.31 -21.55
C ALA A 54 -7.62 18.12 -21.81
N ALA A 55 -6.98 17.57 -20.77
CA ALA A 55 -6.20 16.33 -20.90
C ALA A 55 -7.10 15.12 -21.17
N TYR A 56 -8.28 15.05 -20.57
CA TYR A 56 -9.27 14.00 -20.80
C TYR A 56 -9.84 14.05 -22.23
N ALA A 57 -10.05 15.25 -22.78
CA ALA A 57 -10.42 15.42 -24.18
C ALA A 57 -9.34 14.87 -25.13
N VAL A 58 -8.06 15.08 -24.83
CA VAL A 58 -6.95 14.46 -25.57
C VAL A 58 -7.00 12.93 -25.45
N TYR A 59 -7.25 12.38 -24.25
CA TYR A 59 -7.45 10.94 -24.08
C TYR A 59 -8.58 10.40 -24.96
N LEU A 60 -9.71 11.11 -25.08
CA LEU A 60 -10.80 10.66 -25.96
C LEU A 60 -10.40 10.73 -27.44
N ALA A 61 -9.75 11.81 -27.86
CA ALA A 61 -9.33 12.01 -29.24
C ALA A 61 -8.26 11.00 -29.71
N GLU A 62 -7.36 10.61 -28.82
CA GLU A 62 -6.32 9.63 -29.14
C GLU A 62 -6.79 8.18 -28.90
N ARG A 63 -8.00 7.92 -28.38
CA ARG A 63 -8.40 6.57 -27.94
C ARG A 63 -8.44 5.54 -29.05
N GLU A 64 -8.91 5.89 -30.24
CA GLU A 64 -9.17 4.94 -31.33
C GLU A 64 -7.93 4.08 -31.70
N PRO A 65 -6.75 4.65 -32.01
CA PRO A 65 -5.56 3.86 -32.34
C PRO A 65 -5.02 3.03 -31.17
N TRP A 66 -5.34 3.38 -29.93
CA TRP A 66 -4.84 2.72 -28.72
C TRP A 66 -5.89 1.89 -27.98
N ALA A 67 -7.08 1.71 -28.56
CA ALA A 67 -8.26 1.21 -27.86
C ALA A 67 -8.05 -0.15 -27.19
N GLN A 68 -7.19 -1.00 -27.76
CA GLN A 68 -6.87 -2.35 -27.29
C GLN A 68 -5.55 -2.42 -26.50
N THR A 69 -4.93 -1.30 -26.17
CA THR A 69 -3.64 -1.22 -25.48
C THR A 69 -3.85 -0.87 -24.01
N PRO A 70 -3.75 -1.81 -23.05
CA PRO A 70 -3.99 -1.50 -21.64
C PRO A 70 -3.10 -0.38 -21.09
N ALA A 71 -1.83 -0.33 -21.53
CA ALA A 71 -0.88 0.70 -21.11
C ALA A 71 -1.39 2.13 -21.39
N TYR A 72 -2.12 2.34 -22.50
CA TYR A 72 -2.70 3.63 -22.85
C TYR A 72 -3.61 4.18 -21.74
N TYR A 73 -4.51 3.32 -21.24
CA TYR A 73 -5.46 3.71 -20.21
C TYR A 73 -4.76 3.94 -18.86
N PHE A 74 -3.80 3.10 -18.48
CA PHE A 74 -3.02 3.30 -17.25
C PHE A 74 -2.26 4.64 -17.29
N ASP A 75 -1.59 4.92 -18.40
CA ASP A 75 -0.78 6.11 -18.59
C ASP A 75 -1.65 7.38 -18.60
N CYS A 76 -2.79 7.36 -19.30
CA CYS A 76 -3.74 8.48 -19.31
C CYS A 76 -4.39 8.69 -17.94
N ALA A 77 -4.78 7.61 -17.24
CA ALA A 77 -5.38 7.70 -15.92
C ALA A 77 -4.38 8.28 -14.90
N GLU A 78 -3.12 7.83 -14.93
CA GLU A 78 -2.05 8.39 -14.10
C GLU A 78 -1.81 9.88 -14.40
N ALA A 79 -1.82 10.28 -15.67
CA ALA A 79 -1.66 11.67 -16.07
C ALA A 79 -2.80 12.57 -15.53
N LEU A 80 -4.04 12.06 -15.51
CA LEU A 80 -5.19 12.76 -14.93
C LEU A 80 -5.10 12.82 -13.40
N HIS A 81 -4.72 11.72 -12.76
CA HIS A 81 -4.56 11.66 -11.30
C HIS A 81 -3.50 12.64 -10.81
N ARG A 82 -2.34 12.73 -11.49
CA ARG A 82 -1.29 13.71 -11.18
C ARG A 82 -1.71 15.16 -11.34
N ARG A 83 -2.75 15.42 -12.14
CA ARG A 83 -3.38 16.75 -12.29
C ARG A 83 -4.42 17.05 -11.20
N GLY A 84 -4.64 16.12 -10.27
CA GLY A 84 -5.58 16.25 -9.16
C GLY A 84 -6.99 15.73 -9.44
N ASP A 85 -7.30 15.31 -10.67
CA ASP A 85 -8.63 14.80 -11.01
C ASP A 85 -8.68 13.27 -10.93
N THR A 86 -8.87 12.78 -9.71
CA THR A 86 -8.94 11.34 -9.45
C THR A 86 -10.23 10.73 -9.99
N ALA A 87 -11.33 11.49 -10.10
CA ALA A 87 -12.59 10.98 -10.62
C ALA A 87 -12.46 10.62 -12.12
N LEU A 88 -11.87 11.51 -12.91
CA LEU A 88 -11.57 11.21 -14.32
C LEU A 88 -10.52 10.11 -14.46
N ALA A 89 -9.49 10.11 -13.61
CA ALA A 89 -8.48 9.04 -13.60
C ALA A 89 -9.11 7.65 -13.38
N VAL A 90 -9.95 7.51 -12.35
CA VAL A 90 -10.66 6.26 -12.05
C VAL A 90 -11.56 5.87 -13.21
N ARG A 91 -12.29 6.81 -13.81
CA ARG A 91 -13.13 6.55 -14.99
C ARG A 91 -12.34 6.01 -16.18
N VAL A 92 -11.17 6.58 -16.48
CA VAL A 92 -10.30 6.08 -17.55
C VAL A 92 -9.77 4.69 -17.21
N LEU A 93 -9.33 4.50 -15.97
CA LEU A 93 -8.74 3.25 -15.51
C LEU A 93 -9.74 2.09 -15.50
N THR A 94 -10.96 2.31 -15.01
CA THR A 94 -12.00 1.26 -14.99
C THR A 94 -12.56 0.97 -16.38
N GLY A 95 -12.42 1.88 -17.34
CA GLY A 95 -12.70 1.60 -18.75
C GLY A 95 -11.82 0.50 -19.37
N ILE A 96 -10.71 0.12 -18.72
CA ILE A 96 -9.91 -1.07 -19.10
C ILE A 96 -10.71 -2.35 -18.87
N ALA A 97 -11.53 -2.39 -17.81
CA ALA A 97 -12.26 -3.59 -17.43
C ALA A 97 -13.18 -4.05 -18.58
N ASP A 98 -13.79 -3.12 -19.32
CA ASP A 98 -14.64 -3.41 -20.48
C ASP A 98 -13.91 -4.16 -21.62
N LEU A 99 -12.57 -4.06 -21.70
CA LEU A 99 -11.79 -4.66 -22.79
C LEU A 99 -11.42 -6.12 -22.54
N ARG A 100 -11.22 -6.52 -21.27
CA ARG A 100 -10.67 -7.84 -20.90
C ARG A 100 -11.11 -8.24 -19.49
N LEU A 101 -12.43 -8.41 -19.30
CA LEU A 101 -13.03 -8.84 -18.02
C LEU A 101 -12.50 -10.18 -17.50
N GLU A 102 -11.89 -11.02 -18.33
CA GLU A 102 -11.43 -12.36 -17.92
C GLU A 102 -9.90 -12.45 -17.70
N ASP A 103 -9.17 -11.35 -17.85
CA ASP A 103 -7.73 -11.31 -17.60
C ASP A 103 -7.44 -10.94 -16.13
N ALA A 104 -7.31 -11.96 -15.28
CA ALA A 104 -7.06 -11.78 -13.85
C ALA A 104 -5.79 -10.95 -13.55
N ALA A 105 -4.75 -11.04 -14.37
CA ALA A 105 -3.52 -10.27 -14.16
C ALA A 105 -3.78 -8.78 -14.43
N LEU A 106 -4.47 -8.45 -15.52
CA LEU A 106 -4.83 -7.07 -15.83
C LEU A 106 -5.79 -6.48 -14.77
N LEU A 107 -6.83 -7.23 -14.39
CA LEU A 107 -7.75 -6.83 -13.32
C LEU A 107 -7.00 -6.53 -12.02
N ARG A 108 -6.01 -7.37 -11.67
CA ARG A 108 -5.19 -7.20 -10.47
C ARG A 108 -4.41 -5.90 -10.50
N ILE A 109 -3.79 -5.57 -11.63
CA ILE A 109 -3.05 -4.30 -11.80
C ILE A 109 -4.01 -3.10 -11.64
N VAL A 110 -5.20 -3.16 -12.25
CA VAL A 110 -6.24 -2.12 -12.13
C VAL A 110 -6.67 -1.96 -10.67
N ALA A 111 -7.02 -3.06 -10.00
CA ALA A 111 -7.51 -3.05 -8.63
C ALA A 111 -6.45 -2.52 -7.65
N HIS A 112 -5.19 -2.91 -7.81
CA HIS A 112 -4.09 -2.37 -7.00
C HIS A 112 -3.86 -0.87 -7.26
N ARG A 113 -4.03 -0.39 -8.50
CA ARG A 113 -3.95 1.05 -8.78
C ARG A 113 -5.09 1.82 -8.11
N LEU A 114 -6.31 1.29 -8.12
CA LEU A 114 -7.44 1.87 -7.39
C LEU A 114 -7.17 1.91 -5.88
N MET A 115 -6.57 0.85 -5.32
CA MET A 115 -6.15 0.83 -3.92
C MET A 115 -5.11 1.91 -3.60
N GLN A 116 -4.14 2.13 -4.49
CA GLN A 116 -3.14 3.21 -4.34
C GLN A 116 -3.78 4.60 -4.30
N TRP A 117 -4.86 4.81 -5.06
CA TRP A 117 -5.62 6.06 -5.07
C TRP A 117 -6.68 6.14 -3.97
N ASN A 118 -6.71 5.18 -3.03
CA ASN A 118 -7.69 5.10 -1.95
C ASN A 118 -9.14 4.86 -2.44
N HIS A 119 -9.30 4.30 -3.65
CA HIS A 119 -10.57 3.92 -4.26
C HIS A 119 -10.93 2.45 -3.97
N ALA A 120 -10.96 2.08 -2.69
CA ALA A 120 -11.21 0.70 -2.28
C ALA A 120 -12.60 0.19 -2.69
N ALA A 121 -13.61 1.08 -2.74
CA ALA A 121 -14.96 0.73 -3.18
C ALA A 121 -14.99 0.24 -4.63
N ASP A 122 -14.21 0.87 -5.51
CA ASP A 122 -14.07 0.50 -6.91
C ASP A 122 -13.18 -0.74 -7.10
N ALA A 123 -12.21 -0.96 -6.21
CA ALA A 123 -11.28 -2.09 -6.27
C ALA A 123 -11.92 -3.42 -5.83
N VAL A 124 -12.80 -3.41 -4.82
CA VAL A 124 -13.44 -4.63 -4.27
C VAL A 124 -14.08 -5.51 -5.35
N PRO A 125 -14.96 -5.02 -6.25
CA PRO A 125 -15.61 -5.89 -7.25
C PRO A 125 -14.60 -6.53 -8.21
N LEU A 126 -13.49 -5.85 -8.52
CA LEU A 126 -12.43 -6.43 -9.35
C LEU A 126 -11.70 -7.54 -8.60
N PHE A 127 -11.39 -7.36 -7.32
CA PHE A 127 -10.79 -8.43 -6.50
C PHE A 127 -11.75 -9.61 -6.25
N GLU A 128 -13.06 -9.37 -6.17
CA GLU A 128 -14.06 -10.45 -6.15
C GLU A 128 -13.99 -11.28 -7.43
N GLN A 129 -13.94 -10.62 -8.59
CA GLN A 129 -13.80 -11.29 -9.88
C GLN A 129 -12.48 -12.05 -9.99
N ILE A 130 -11.37 -11.49 -9.53
CA ILE A 130 -10.06 -12.16 -9.51
C ILE A 130 -10.12 -13.42 -8.62
N ALA A 131 -10.76 -13.36 -7.46
CA ALA A 131 -10.93 -14.54 -6.59
C ALA A 131 -11.78 -15.65 -7.21
N VAL A 132 -12.69 -15.31 -8.12
CA VAL A 132 -13.45 -16.29 -8.93
C VAL A 132 -12.61 -16.86 -10.07
N LEU A 133 -11.80 -16.03 -10.73
CA LEU A 133 -10.95 -16.44 -11.86
C LEU A 133 -9.73 -17.27 -11.42
N ARG A 134 -9.23 -17.02 -10.20
CA ARG A 134 -8.02 -17.62 -9.63
C ARG A 134 -8.23 -18.16 -8.22
N PRO A 135 -9.17 -19.11 -8.00
CA PRO A 135 -9.46 -19.68 -6.68
C PRO A 135 -8.31 -20.55 -6.13
N GLU A 136 -7.36 -20.93 -6.97
CA GLU A 136 -6.14 -21.65 -6.62
C GLU A 136 -5.05 -20.75 -6.00
N GLU A 137 -5.19 -19.42 -6.13
CA GLU A 137 -4.21 -18.45 -5.66
C GLU A 137 -4.65 -17.84 -4.29
N PRO A 138 -3.88 -18.03 -3.20
CA PRO A 138 -4.21 -17.41 -1.92
C PRO A 138 -4.20 -15.88 -1.99
N GLN A 139 -3.35 -15.33 -2.87
CA GLN A 139 -3.25 -13.88 -3.09
C GLN A 139 -4.57 -13.26 -3.52
N SER A 140 -5.37 -13.96 -4.33
CA SER A 140 -6.67 -13.44 -4.78
C SER A 140 -7.64 -13.17 -3.63
N PHE A 141 -7.66 -14.04 -2.63
CA PHE A 141 -8.47 -13.86 -1.42
C PHE A 141 -7.87 -12.85 -0.46
N ARG A 142 -6.54 -12.84 -0.33
CA ARG A 142 -5.81 -11.86 0.49
C ARG A 142 -6.05 -10.44 -0.02
N ASP A 143 -5.85 -10.18 -1.31
CA ASP A 143 -6.01 -8.86 -1.90
C ASP A 143 -7.45 -8.34 -1.71
N LEU A 144 -8.45 -9.22 -1.91
CA LEU A 144 -9.85 -8.90 -1.62
C LEU A 144 -10.05 -8.55 -0.14
N ALA A 145 -9.47 -9.31 0.79
CA ALA A 145 -9.58 -9.02 2.21
C ALA A 145 -8.97 -7.66 2.59
N LEU A 146 -7.82 -7.32 2.03
CA LEU A 146 -7.16 -6.04 2.25
C LEU A 146 -7.96 -4.87 1.65
N ALA A 147 -8.57 -5.07 0.48
CA ALA A 147 -9.47 -4.09 -0.14
C ALA A 147 -10.73 -3.85 0.70
N LEU A 148 -11.36 -4.92 1.21
CA LEU A 148 -12.50 -4.84 2.13
C LEU A 148 -12.11 -4.10 3.41
N ALA A 149 -11.00 -4.47 4.05
CA ALA A 149 -10.54 -3.78 5.25
C ALA A 149 -10.29 -2.28 5.00
N ARG A 150 -9.72 -1.91 3.84
CA ARG A 150 -9.51 -0.50 3.47
C ARG A 150 -10.81 0.25 3.22
N ARG A 151 -11.80 -0.39 2.58
CA ARG A 151 -13.15 0.17 2.42
C ARG A 151 -13.84 0.37 3.77
N GLY A 152 -13.70 -0.60 4.66
CA GLY A 152 -14.17 -0.52 6.04
C GLY A 152 -13.52 0.63 6.82
N ASP A 153 -12.22 0.85 6.68
CA ASP A 153 -11.52 1.99 7.30
C ASP A 153 -12.12 3.34 6.84
N GLY A 154 -12.44 3.46 5.55
CA GLY A 154 -13.06 4.67 4.99
C GLY A 154 -14.49 4.90 5.51
N ALA A 155 -15.24 3.82 5.75
CA ALA A 155 -16.58 3.86 6.30
C ALA A 155 -16.62 3.96 7.84
N ALA A 156 -15.51 3.73 8.54
CA ALA A 156 -15.45 3.58 10.00
C ALA A 156 -16.13 4.71 10.80
N LYS A 157 -16.06 5.95 10.31
CA LYS A 157 -16.66 7.13 10.96
C LYS A 157 -18.09 7.42 10.51
N THR A 158 -18.42 7.15 9.24
CA THR A 158 -19.67 7.56 8.60
C THR A 158 -20.71 6.45 8.58
N ASN A 159 -20.27 5.20 8.46
CA ASN A 159 -21.10 4.00 8.46
C ASN A 159 -20.36 2.84 9.14
N PRO A 160 -20.27 2.84 10.48
CA PRO A 160 -19.54 1.82 11.22
C PRO A 160 -20.15 0.41 11.07
N VAL A 161 -21.44 0.29 10.73
CA VAL A 161 -22.09 -1.00 10.44
C VAL A 161 -21.49 -1.63 9.18
N ALA A 162 -21.39 -0.83 8.10
CA ALA A 162 -20.73 -1.28 6.87
C ALA A 162 -19.25 -1.57 7.10
N ALA A 163 -18.57 -0.77 7.93
CA ALA A 163 -17.18 -1.03 8.30
C ALA A 163 -17.00 -2.39 9.00
N VAL A 164 -17.85 -2.73 9.97
CA VAL A 164 -17.81 -4.05 10.64
C VAL A 164 -18.13 -5.18 9.67
N ALA A 165 -19.08 -5.00 8.75
CA ALA A 165 -19.39 -6.00 7.74
C ALA A 165 -18.18 -6.31 6.83
N ASP A 166 -17.48 -5.27 6.38
CA ASP A 166 -16.26 -5.41 5.59
C ASP A 166 -15.13 -6.05 6.41
N TYR A 167 -14.93 -5.65 7.66
CA TYR A 167 -13.94 -6.29 8.54
C TYR A 167 -14.24 -7.77 8.79
N ASN A 168 -15.50 -8.14 9.04
CA ASN A 168 -15.90 -9.54 9.21
C ASN A 168 -15.59 -10.36 7.96
N ARG A 169 -15.93 -9.84 6.79
CA ARG A 169 -15.67 -10.54 5.53
C ARG A 169 -14.17 -10.65 5.24
N ALA A 170 -13.40 -9.60 5.51
CA ALA A 170 -11.94 -9.64 5.41
C ALA A 170 -11.33 -10.69 6.34
N LEU A 171 -11.82 -10.80 7.57
CA LEU A 171 -11.33 -11.80 8.54
C LEU A 171 -11.64 -13.24 8.13
N VAL A 172 -12.81 -13.49 7.53
CA VAL A 172 -13.13 -14.82 6.96
C VAL A 172 -12.15 -15.18 5.85
N LEU A 173 -11.91 -14.26 4.90
CA LEU A 173 -10.98 -14.48 3.80
C LEU A 173 -9.54 -14.71 4.29
N LEU A 174 -9.06 -13.91 5.24
CA LEU A 174 -7.72 -14.07 5.81
C LEU A 174 -7.59 -15.36 6.62
N ASN A 175 -8.62 -15.78 7.33
CA ASN A 175 -8.64 -17.08 8.01
C ASN A 175 -8.57 -18.24 7.01
N ASP A 176 -9.33 -18.15 5.92
CA ASP A 176 -9.30 -19.13 4.84
C ASP A 176 -7.89 -19.21 4.22
N VAL A 177 -7.24 -18.08 3.95
CA VAL A 177 -5.85 -18.06 3.46
C VAL A 177 -4.91 -18.69 4.49
N ALA A 178 -5.06 -18.37 5.78
CA ALA A 178 -4.19 -18.85 6.83
C ALA A 178 -4.30 -20.37 7.08
N THR A 179 -5.49 -20.95 6.89
CA THR A 179 -5.80 -22.33 7.31
C THR A 179 -5.87 -23.35 6.17
N LYS A 180 -6.11 -22.91 4.94
CA LYS A 180 -6.11 -23.79 3.76
C LYS A 180 -4.69 -24.22 3.41
N ARG A 181 -4.56 -25.41 2.83
CA ARG A 181 -3.30 -25.90 2.28
C ARG A 181 -3.10 -25.36 0.88
N TRP A 182 -2.06 -24.55 0.70
CA TRP A 182 -1.65 -24.00 -0.59
C TRP A 182 -0.35 -24.67 -1.03
N GLN A 183 -0.40 -25.54 -2.05
CA GLN A 183 0.75 -26.37 -2.43
C GLN A 183 2.01 -25.56 -2.79
N ARG A 184 1.83 -24.39 -3.40
CA ARG A 184 2.90 -23.49 -3.87
C ARG A 184 3.24 -22.32 -2.92
N PHE A 185 2.47 -22.12 -1.84
CA PHE A 185 2.51 -20.88 -1.04
C PHE A 185 2.58 -21.17 0.45
N GLN A 186 3.64 -21.84 0.91
CA GLN A 186 3.70 -22.35 2.29
C GLN A 186 3.78 -21.24 3.36
N SER A 187 4.41 -20.10 3.05
CA SER A 187 4.63 -19.00 4.02
C SER A 187 3.50 -17.96 4.05
N ILE A 188 2.44 -18.14 3.24
CA ILE A 188 1.34 -17.16 3.14
C ILE A 188 0.50 -17.09 4.42
N SER A 189 0.52 -18.15 5.22
CA SER A 189 -0.27 -18.23 6.46
C SER A 189 0.17 -17.19 7.48
N ASP A 190 1.47 -16.99 7.67
CA ASP A 190 2.02 -16.03 8.65
C ASP A 190 1.62 -14.60 8.28
N LEU A 191 1.64 -14.30 6.99
CA LEU A 191 1.21 -13.02 6.43
C LEU A 191 -0.28 -12.78 6.69
N ALA A 192 -1.12 -13.78 6.40
CA ALA A 192 -2.56 -13.69 6.58
C ALA A 192 -2.95 -13.55 8.06
N ILE A 193 -2.27 -14.25 8.97
CA ILE A 193 -2.45 -14.11 10.42
C ILE A 193 -2.06 -12.70 10.88
N THR A 194 -0.93 -12.18 10.39
CA THR A 194 -0.45 -10.82 10.72
C THR A 194 -1.45 -9.76 10.27
N GLU A 195 -2.01 -9.92 9.08
CA GLU A 195 -3.00 -9.00 8.50
C GLU A 195 -4.36 -9.10 9.19
N ALA A 196 -4.81 -10.31 9.52
CA ALA A 196 -6.05 -10.51 10.28
C ALA A 196 -5.96 -9.81 11.64
N ASN A 197 -4.82 -9.91 12.33
CA ASN A 197 -4.61 -9.23 13.60
C ASN A 197 -4.62 -7.70 13.48
N ARG A 198 -4.11 -7.12 12.40
CA ARG A 198 -4.27 -5.69 12.11
C ARG A 198 -5.73 -5.31 11.89
N VAL A 199 -6.50 -6.12 11.16
CA VAL A 199 -7.94 -5.89 10.95
C VAL A 199 -8.69 -5.94 12.28
N ILE A 200 -8.41 -6.94 13.13
CA ILE A 200 -8.99 -7.04 14.48
C ILE A 200 -8.64 -5.81 15.31
N ALA A 201 -7.37 -5.36 15.30
CA ALA A 201 -6.92 -4.20 16.05
C ALA A 201 -7.61 -2.90 15.58
N ARG A 202 -7.91 -2.77 14.29
CA ARG A 202 -8.66 -1.63 13.72
C ARG A 202 -10.14 -1.69 14.08
N ALA A 203 -10.78 -2.84 13.91
CA ALA A 203 -12.18 -3.04 14.25
C ALA A 203 -12.46 -2.75 15.73
N LYS A 204 -11.56 -3.14 16.64
CA LYS A 204 -11.65 -2.84 18.07
C LYS A 204 -11.54 -1.35 18.43
N ARG A 205 -11.08 -0.49 17.50
CA ARG A 205 -10.99 0.97 17.68
C ARG A 205 -12.22 1.71 17.15
N LEU A 206 -13.18 1.01 16.54
CA LEU A 206 -14.44 1.64 16.15
C LEU A 206 -15.17 2.18 17.39
N PRO A 207 -15.95 3.28 17.25
CA PRO A 207 -16.70 3.85 18.36
C PRO A 207 -17.59 2.80 19.05
N ASN A 208 -17.63 2.80 20.39
CA ASN A 208 -18.50 1.93 21.17
C ASN A 208 -19.97 2.10 20.74
N GLY A 209 -20.71 1.00 20.59
CA GLY A 209 -22.10 1.02 20.11
C GLY A 209 -22.27 1.05 18.59
N ALA A 210 -21.17 1.05 17.82
CA ALA A 210 -21.16 0.80 16.38
C ALA A 210 -21.83 -0.54 16.06
N ALA A 211 -23.04 -0.49 15.52
CA ALA A 211 -23.92 -1.64 15.33
C ALA A 211 -23.29 -2.69 14.37
N GLY A 212 -22.69 -3.72 14.94
CA GLY A 212 -22.19 -4.88 14.23
C GLY A 212 -21.34 -5.74 15.15
N LYS A 213 -21.66 -7.03 15.27
CA LYS A 213 -20.83 -7.97 16.03
C LYS A 213 -19.59 -8.29 15.18
N LEU A 214 -18.41 -7.91 15.65
CA LEU A 214 -17.16 -8.40 15.11
C LEU A 214 -17.09 -9.92 15.34
N VAL A 215 -16.90 -10.69 14.28
CA VAL A 215 -16.71 -12.13 14.30
C VAL A 215 -15.27 -12.41 13.94
N VAL A 216 -14.53 -13.00 14.89
CA VAL A 216 -13.13 -13.37 14.69
C VAL A 216 -13.06 -14.88 14.48
N PRO A 217 -12.90 -15.36 13.23
CA PRO A 217 -12.80 -16.78 12.92
C PRO A 217 -11.43 -17.40 13.24
N LEU A 218 -10.39 -16.57 13.46
CA LEU A 218 -9.06 -17.04 13.86
C LEU A 218 -9.11 -17.78 15.20
N ASP A 219 -8.30 -18.84 15.32
CA ASP A 219 -8.02 -19.48 16.61
C ASP A 219 -7.54 -18.42 17.62
N SER A 220 -8.15 -18.41 18.81
CA SER A 220 -7.86 -17.43 19.85
C SER A 220 -6.38 -17.31 20.22
N ARG A 221 -5.59 -18.39 20.07
CA ARG A 221 -4.14 -18.40 20.34
C ARG A 221 -3.35 -17.58 19.33
N LEU A 222 -3.92 -17.35 18.14
CA LEU A 222 -3.35 -16.56 17.06
C LEU A 222 -3.82 -15.10 17.09
N VAL A 223 -4.68 -14.72 18.04
CA VAL A 223 -5.23 -13.36 18.14
C VAL A 223 -4.35 -12.50 19.04
N GLN A 224 -3.36 -11.85 18.43
CA GLN A 224 -2.48 -10.87 19.07
C GLN A 224 -2.08 -9.78 18.07
N ASN A 225 -2.10 -8.51 18.48
CA ASN A 225 -1.62 -7.42 17.62
C ASN A 225 -0.10 -7.55 17.41
N LEU A 226 0.31 -7.98 16.22
CA LEU A 226 1.70 -8.14 15.80
C LEU A 226 2.24 -6.80 15.27
N ASP A 227 2.27 -5.80 16.14
CA ASP A 227 2.65 -4.43 15.79
C ASP A 227 4.15 -4.31 15.52
N CYS A 228 4.53 -3.48 14.55
CA CYS A 228 5.94 -3.20 14.24
C CYS A 228 6.17 -1.75 13.83
N ASP A 229 7.43 -1.34 13.86
CA ASP A 229 7.82 0.05 13.54
C ASP A 229 7.88 0.28 12.03
N LEU A 230 8.35 -0.72 11.29
CA LEU A 230 8.43 -0.74 9.83
C LEU A 230 8.06 -2.14 9.31
N ARG A 231 7.21 -2.18 8.29
CA ARG A 231 6.90 -3.36 7.48
C ARG A 231 6.92 -2.99 6.01
N VAL A 232 7.48 -3.84 5.16
CA VAL A 232 7.54 -3.67 3.71
C VAL A 232 7.02 -4.95 3.10
N VAL A 233 5.92 -4.86 2.35
CA VAL A 233 5.36 -5.99 1.61
C VAL A 233 5.52 -5.73 0.12
N MET A 234 6.17 -6.65 -0.59
CA MET A 234 6.38 -6.57 -2.02
C MET A 234 5.67 -7.73 -2.72
N THR A 235 4.86 -7.41 -3.74
CA THR A 235 4.16 -8.37 -4.61
C THR A 235 4.44 -8.04 -6.07
N TRP A 236 4.17 -8.97 -6.98
CA TRP A 236 4.29 -8.71 -8.42
C TRP A 236 3.20 -9.42 -9.23
N ASP A 237 3.03 -9.00 -10.48
CA ASP A 237 1.95 -9.48 -11.37
C ASP A 237 2.32 -10.70 -12.23
N SER A 238 3.44 -11.38 -11.94
CA SER A 238 4.04 -12.45 -12.77
C SER A 238 4.27 -13.74 -12.00
N ASP A 239 3.72 -14.85 -12.50
CA ASP A 239 3.85 -16.17 -11.84
C ASP A 239 5.26 -16.78 -11.99
N ASN A 240 6.09 -16.24 -12.89
CA ASN A 240 7.41 -16.76 -13.24
C ASN A 240 8.49 -15.65 -13.26
N SER A 241 8.48 -14.82 -12.23
CA SER A 241 9.51 -13.80 -12.02
C SER A 241 10.08 -13.96 -10.62
N ASP A 242 11.40 -13.99 -10.56
CA ASP A 242 12.19 -14.09 -9.34
C ASP A 242 12.58 -12.66 -8.93
N MET A 243 12.02 -12.21 -7.80
CA MET A 243 12.06 -10.82 -7.37
C MET A 243 12.41 -10.73 -5.89
N ASP A 244 13.68 -10.51 -5.59
CA ASP A 244 14.13 -10.41 -4.20
C ASP A 244 13.88 -9.02 -3.61
N LEU A 245 13.32 -8.96 -2.41
CA LEU A 245 13.26 -7.77 -1.57
C LEU A 245 14.56 -7.64 -0.77
N HIS A 246 15.17 -6.47 -0.90
CA HIS A 246 16.36 -6.10 -0.17
C HIS A 246 16.07 -4.87 0.68
N VAL A 247 16.41 -4.93 1.96
CA VAL A 247 16.29 -3.79 2.88
C VAL A 247 17.63 -3.52 3.53
N LYS A 248 18.27 -2.42 3.13
CA LYS A 248 19.48 -1.91 3.78
C LYS A 248 19.09 -1.05 4.98
N GLU A 249 19.51 -1.48 6.15
CA GLU A 249 19.16 -0.89 7.44
C GLU A 249 20.11 0.27 7.83
N PRO A 250 19.73 1.12 8.81
CA PRO A 250 20.56 2.24 9.23
C PRO A 250 21.94 1.84 9.79
N THR A 251 22.10 0.60 10.24
CA THR A 251 23.37 0.03 10.70
C THR A 251 24.35 -0.25 9.55
N GLY A 252 23.86 -0.24 8.31
CA GLY A 252 24.60 -0.66 7.11
C GLY A 252 24.43 -2.14 6.79
N GLU A 253 23.84 -2.93 7.68
CA GLU A 253 23.45 -4.32 7.45
C GLU A 253 22.30 -4.39 6.43
N GLU A 254 22.26 -5.46 5.63
CA GLU A 254 21.25 -5.65 4.59
C GLU A 254 20.49 -6.94 4.84
N CYS A 255 19.16 -6.84 4.90
CA CYS A 255 18.26 -7.98 5.01
C CYS A 255 17.76 -8.39 3.62
N PHE A 256 17.96 -9.65 3.26
CA PHE A 256 17.56 -10.26 1.98
C PHE A 256 17.48 -11.78 2.12
N TYR A 257 17.08 -12.53 1.10
CA TYR A 257 16.75 -13.97 1.21
C TYR A 257 17.82 -14.83 1.91
N SER A 258 19.12 -14.61 1.66
CA SER A 258 20.20 -15.40 2.29
C SER A 258 20.70 -14.83 3.62
N HIS A 259 20.25 -13.64 3.99
CA HIS A 259 20.47 -13.01 5.31
C HIS A 259 19.14 -12.44 5.83
N ASN A 260 18.17 -13.33 6.04
CA ASN A 260 16.79 -12.97 6.35
C ASN A 260 16.56 -12.53 7.81
N ARG A 261 17.61 -12.45 8.63
CA ARG A 261 17.58 -12.01 10.03
C ARG A 261 18.76 -11.10 10.34
N THR A 262 18.49 -9.84 10.69
CA THR A 262 19.53 -8.85 10.99
C THR A 262 19.78 -8.66 12.48
N ALA A 263 20.89 -8.04 12.85
CA ALA A 263 21.27 -7.81 14.24
C ALA A 263 20.28 -6.91 14.99
N ILE A 264 19.56 -6.01 14.31
CA ILE A 264 18.54 -5.15 14.92
C ILE A 264 17.14 -5.78 14.96
N GLY A 265 17.03 -7.06 14.59
CA GLY A 265 15.78 -7.80 14.57
C GLY A 265 14.89 -7.49 13.36
N GLY A 266 15.49 -7.03 12.25
CA GLY A 266 14.86 -7.09 10.94
C GLY A 266 14.68 -8.56 10.53
N HIS A 267 13.54 -8.85 9.92
CA HIS A 267 13.19 -10.19 9.48
C HIS A 267 12.55 -10.11 8.10
N LEU A 268 13.05 -10.90 7.15
CA LEU A 268 12.41 -11.15 5.87
C LEU A 268 11.71 -12.50 5.91
N SER A 269 10.48 -12.58 5.41
CA SER A 269 9.77 -13.85 5.24
C SER A 269 10.56 -14.83 4.37
N ASP A 270 10.30 -16.13 4.53
CA ASP A 270 10.87 -17.12 3.63
C ASP A 270 10.47 -16.82 2.18
N ASP A 271 11.43 -17.04 1.27
CA ASP A 271 11.29 -16.75 -0.15
C ASP A 271 10.25 -17.67 -0.82
N PHE A 272 9.45 -17.09 -1.72
CA PHE A 272 8.49 -17.79 -2.56
C PHE A 272 9.16 -18.13 -3.91
N THR A 273 9.99 -19.16 -3.94
CA THR A 273 10.70 -19.59 -5.17
C THR A 273 9.78 -20.08 -6.31
N GLN A 274 8.48 -20.29 -6.04
CA GLN A 274 7.51 -20.79 -7.03
C GLN A 274 6.14 -20.09 -6.95
N GLY A 275 6.06 -18.82 -7.34
CA GLY A 275 4.81 -18.15 -7.66
C GLY A 275 4.87 -16.65 -7.47
N TYR A 276 3.70 -16.02 -7.34
CA TYR A 276 3.61 -14.63 -6.92
C TYR A 276 4.11 -14.52 -5.48
N GLY A 277 5.09 -13.65 -5.24
CA GLY A 277 5.41 -13.20 -3.90
C GLY A 277 4.14 -12.71 -3.19
N PRO A 278 4.13 -12.77 -1.87
CA PRO A 278 4.66 -11.59 -1.21
C PRO A 278 5.96 -11.85 -0.47
N GLU A 279 6.96 -11.00 -0.67
CA GLU A 279 8.04 -10.87 0.29
C GLU A 279 7.68 -9.84 1.36
N ASP A 280 7.86 -10.20 2.62
CA ASP A 280 7.49 -9.38 3.79
C ASP A 280 8.71 -9.16 4.68
N TYR A 281 9.23 -7.94 4.66
CA TYR A 281 10.20 -7.48 5.65
C TYR A 281 9.48 -6.78 6.79
N PHE A 282 9.87 -7.07 8.03
CA PHE A 282 9.45 -6.26 9.18
C PHE A 282 10.53 -6.12 10.23
N VAL A 283 10.48 -5.01 10.97
CA VAL A 283 11.28 -4.80 12.19
C VAL A 283 10.39 -4.24 13.30
N ARG A 284 10.25 -4.99 14.39
CA ARG A 284 9.34 -4.64 15.48
C ARG A 284 9.77 -3.37 16.22
N ARG A 285 11.08 -3.24 16.47
CA ARG A 285 11.70 -2.11 17.16
C ARG A 285 12.85 -1.58 16.30
N GLY A 286 12.49 -0.84 15.27
CA GLY A 286 13.46 -0.31 14.30
C GLY A 286 14.38 0.73 14.93
N VAL A 287 15.66 0.72 14.58
CA VAL A 287 16.60 1.77 14.97
C VAL A 287 16.31 3.04 14.18
N LYS A 288 16.62 4.20 14.77
CA LYS A 288 16.47 5.48 14.05
C LYS A 288 17.39 5.50 12.83
N GLY A 289 16.93 6.15 11.76
CA GLY A 289 17.71 6.37 10.55
C GLY A 289 17.03 5.84 9.30
N LYS A 290 17.80 5.78 8.22
CA LYS A 290 17.31 5.49 6.88
C LYS A 290 17.36 3.99 6.57
N TYR A 291 16.23 3.46 6.13
CA TYR A 291 16.06 2.15 5.54
C TYR A 291 15.91 2.33 4.03
N THR A 292 16.78 1.72 3.23
CA THR A 292 16.72 1.77 1.77
C THR A 292 16.14 0.46 1.26
N ILE A 293 15.06 0.56 0.50
CA ILE A 293 14.31 -0.58 -0.04
C ILE A 293 14.66 -0.71 -1.52
N THR A 294 15.17 -1.87 -1.90
CA THR A 294 15.55 -2.22 -3.27
C THR A 294 14.93 -3.55 -3.66
N THR A 295 14.76 -3.78 -4.96
CA THR A 295 14.42 -5.09 -5.50
C THR A 295 15.39 -5.48 -6.60
N ASN A 296 15.75 -6.75 -6.64
CA ASN A 296 16.52 -7.33 -7.74
C ASN A 296 15.56 -8.05 -8.67
N TYR A 297 15.60 -7.70 -9.97
CA TYR A 297 14.80 -8.37 -10.98
C TYR A 297 15.65 -9.34 -11.81
N PHE A 298 15.50 -10.63 -11.51
CA PHE A 298 16.14 -11.71 -12.27
C PHE A 298 15.20 -12.13 -13.41
N ALA A 299 15.32 -11.42 -14.54
CA ALA A 299 14.73 -11.66 -15.87
C ALA A 299 13.54 -12.64 -15.98
N SER A 300 12.38 -12.16 -16.43
CA SER A 300 11.28 -13.03 -16.88
C SER A 300 11.59 -13.70 -18.22
N ARG A 301 11.16 -14.96 -18.38
CA ARG A 301 11.18 -15.68 -19.67
C ARG A 301 9.90 -15.49 -20.49
N GLU A 302 8.98 -14.63 -20.03
CA GLU A 302 7.64 -14.47 -20.63
C GLU A 302 7.49 -13.11 -21.32
N GLN A 303 7.11 -13.13 -22.60
CA GLN A 303 6.64 -11.95 -23.33
C GLN A 303 5.21 -11.61 -22.89
N LYS A 304 5.07 -10.74 -21.89
CA LYS A 304 3.75 -10.27 -21.44
C LYS A 304 3.17 -9.20 -22.35
N ILE A 305 1.85 -9.27 -22.57
CA ILE A 305 1.05 -8.27 -23.31
C ILE A 305 1.13 -6.88 -22.66
N THR A 306 1.35 -6.83 -21.34
CA THR A 306 1.57 -5.58 -20.59
C THR A 306 3.01 -5.07 -20.65
N GLY A 307 3.91 -5.67 -21.45
CA GLY A 307 5.25 -5.15 -21.75
C GLY A 307 6.17 -4.94 -20.53
N GLY A 308 6.06 -5.78 -19.49
CA GLY A 308 6.91 -5.78 -18.30
C GLY A 308 6.22 -6.38 -17.06
N THR A 309 6.99 -6.87 -16.09
CA THR A 309 6.47 -7.29 -14.77
C THR A 309 6.26 -6.05 -13.91
N THR A 310 5.08 -5.91 -13.30
CA THR A 310 4.79 -4.82 -12.36
C THR A 310 5.05 -5.30 -10.94
N VAL A 311 5.98 -4.63 -10.25
CA VAL A 311 6.17 -4.76 -8.80
C VAL A 311 5.23 -3.81 -8.11
N GLN A 312 4.51 -4.27 -7.09
CA GLN A 312 3.88 -3.42 -6.11
C GLN A 312 4.62 -3.56 -4.78
N ALA A 313 5.08 -2.45 -4.21
CA ALA A 313 5.65 -2.42 -2.88
C ALA A 313 4.80 -1.52 -2.00
N THR A 314 4.44 -2.01 -0.82
CA THR A 314 3.72 -1.23 0.19
C THR A 314 4.55 -1.16 1.46
N VAL A 315 4.84 0.07 1.87
CA VAL A 315 5.58 0.36 3.09
C VAL A 315 4.62 0.86 4.16
N TYR A 316 4.72 0.24 5.33
CA TYR A 316 3.98 0.60 6.52
C TYR A 316 4.94 1.09 7.60
N THR A 317 4.61 2.23 8.21
CA THR A 317 5.23 2.66 9.47
C THR A 317 4.20 2.58 10.59
N ASP A 318 4.62 2.18 11.79
CA ASP A 318 3.73 1.94 12.94
C ASP A 318 2.58 0.95 12.63
N TRP A 319 2.89 -0.14 11.91
CA TRP A 319 1.93 -1.20 11.58
C TRP A 319 1.17 -1.70 12.80
N GLY A 320 -0.15 -1.86 12.65
CA GLY A 320 -1.04 -2.34 13.70
C GLY A 320 -1.39 -1.29 14.77
N ARG A 321 -0.79 -0.09 14.72
CA ARG A 321 -1.01 1.00 15.69
C ARG A 321 -1.95 2.08 15.14
N PRO A 322 -2.48 2.97 16.01
CA PRO A 322 -3.30 4.10 15.56
C PRO A 322 -2.55 5.12 14.69
N THR A 323 -1.22 5.22 14.85
CA THR A 323 -0.35 6.13 14.09
C THR A 323 0.15 5.54 12.78
N GLU A 324 -0.37 4.37 12.38
CA GLU A 324 0.05 3.67 11.18
C GLU A 324 -0.03 4.57 9.94
N ARG A 325 1.04 4.59 9.14
CA ARG A 325 1.04 5.23 7.81
C ARG A 325 1.36 4.18 6.76
N THR A 326 0.74 4.31 5.60
CA THR A 326 0.91 3.40 4.47
C THR A 326 1.27 4.19 3.23
N GLN A 327 2.25 3.72 2.47
CA GLN A 327 2.56 4.24 1.14
C GLN A 327 2.82 3.07 0.21
N SER A 328 2.13 3.06 -0.94
CA SER A 328 2.25 2.01 -1.95
C SER A 328 2.81 2.60 -3.24
N LEU A 329 3.53 1.79 -3.99
CA LEU A 329 4.11 2.13 -5.28
C LEU A 329 3.94 0.96 -6.24
N SER A 330 3.74 1.27 -7.51
CA SER A 330 3.96 0.32 -8.61
C SER A 330 5.16 0.73 -9.46
N LEU A 331 6.06 -0.22 -9.70
CA LEU A 331 7.18 -0.07 -10.63
C LEU A 331 7.04 -1.10 -11.74
N ARG A 332 7.15 -0.64 -12.99
CA ARG A 332 7.16 -1.53 -14.15
C ARG A 332 8.61 -1.86 -14.52
N MET A 333 8.94 -3.13 -14.52
CA MET A 333 10.28 -3.63 -14.85
C MET A 333 10.35 -3.88 -16.37
N THR A 334 11.31 -3.25 -17.05
CA THR A 334 11.44 -3.31 -18.51
C THR A 334 12.69 -4.06 -19.00
N THR A 335 13.74 -4.18 -18.19
CA THR A 335 15.01 -4.85 -18.55
C THR A 335 15.54 -5.69 -17.37
N GLY A 336 16.16 -6.83 -17.66
CA GLY A 336 16.66 -7.77 -16.63
C GLY A 336 18.05 -7.40 -16.10
N LYS A 337 18.33 -7.78 -14.84
CA LYS A 337 19.57 -7.56 -14.07
C LYS A 337 19.84 -6.12 -13.62
N GLU A 338 18.86 -5.48 -13.01
CA GLU A 338 19.06 -4.21 -12.32
C GLU A 338 18.52 -4.29 -10.90
N THR A 339 19.32 -3.82 -9.94
CA THR A 339 18.84 -3.47 -8.61
C THR A 339 18.08 -2.17 -8.73
N VAL A 340 16.77 -2.21 -8.54
CA VAL A 340 15.91 -1.04 -8.61
C VAL A 340 15.61 -0.54 -7.20
N THR A 341 15.98 0.70 -6.91
CA THR A 341 15.55 1.37 -5.67
C THR A 341 14.06 1.65 -5.73
N ILE A 342 13.32 1.07 -4.79
CA ILE A 342 11.89 1.29 -4.59
C ILE A 342 11.69 2.62 -3.86
N GLY A 343 12.43 2.82 -2.77
CA GLY A 343 12.37 4.05 -1.99
C GLY A 343 13.18 3.99 -0.71
N ASP A 344 13.20 5.12 -0.02
CA ASP A 344 13.82 5.29 1.30
C ASP A 344 12.74 5.55 2.35
N VAL A 345 12.86 4.94 3.51
CA VAL A 345 12.06 5.24 4.71
C VAL A 345 12.97 5.65 5.85
N THR A 346 12.73 6.83 6.42
CA THR A 346 13.49 7.29 7.58
C THR A 346 12.66 7.15 8.85
N LEU A 347 13.08 6.29 9.78
CA LEU A 347 12.47 6.22 11.10
C LEU A 347 13.06 7.29 12.02
N GLY A 348 12.19 8.12 12.60
CA GLY A 348 12.56 9.14 13.57
C GLY A 348 12.89 8.58 14.96
N ALA A 349 13.44 9.44 15.83
CA ALA A 349 13.64 9.09 17.23
C ALA A 349 12.28 8.89 17.92
N LYS A 350 12.08 7.75 18.61
CA LYS A 350 10.86 7.53 19.38
C LYS A 350 11.03 8.12 20.79
N PRO A 351 10.03 8.80 21.36
CA PRO A 351 10.08 9.20 22.77
C PRO A 351 10.14 7.96 23.66
N GLY A 352 11.19 7.84 24.48
CA GLY A 352 11.28 6.98 25.66
C GLY A 352 10.87 5.51 25.47
N ARG A 353 11.64 4.72 24.72
CA ARG A 353 11.58 3.26 24.78
C ARG A 353 12.79 2.67 25.49
#